data_AF-A0AA52H8M8-F1
#
_entry.id   AF-A0AA52H8M8-F1
#
_cell.length_a   1.000
_cell.length_b   1.000
_cell.length_c   1.000
_cell.angle_alpha   90.00
_cell.angle_beta   90.00
_cell.angle_gamma   90.00
#
_symmetry.space_group_name_H-M   'P 1'
#
loop_
_entity.id
_entity.type
_entity.pdbx_description
1 polymer ?
#
loop_
_entity_poly.entity_id
_entity_poly.type
_entity_poly.pdbx_seq_one_letter_code
_entity_poly.pdbx_strand_id
1 'polypeptide(L)' 'MSDNETDQEAIIRKIANNLHRLNESVIEAVNSGISVELMRASRYHNEEGDWGDMLVPIIHKGK' A
#
# COMPACT_ATOMS: atom_id res chain seq x y z
N MET A 1 -12.00 -21.00 -15.58
CA MET A 1 -11.31 -19.72 -15.44
C MET A 1 -10.59 -19.42 -16.73
N SER A 2 -10.73 -18.20 -17.24
CA SER A 2 -9.86 -17.71 -18.32
C SER A 2 -8.51 -17.33 -17.73
N ASP A 3 -7.42 -17.43 -18.51
CA ASP A 3 -6.06 -17.10 -18.06
C ASP A 3 -5.95 -15.67 -17.46
N ASN A 4 -6.85 -14.76 -17.85
CA ASN A 4 -6.91 -13.39 -17.36
C ASN A 4 -7.45 -13.26 -15.91
N GLU A 5 -8.36 -14.14 -15.49
CA GLU A 5 -8.88 -14.16 -14.12
C GLU A 5 -7.79 -14.58 -13.12
N THR A 6 -6.92 -15.52 -13.54
CA THR A 6 -5.82 -15.98 -12.69
C THR A 6 -4.74 -14.91 -12.47
N ASP A 7 -4.49 -14.07 -13.48
CA ASP A 7 -3.51 -12.98 -13.37
C ASP A 7 -4.02 -11.85 -12.47
N GLN A 8 -5.30 -11.49 -12.58
CA GLN A 8 -5.91 -10.49 -11.69
C GLN A 8 -5.92 -10.96 -10.23
N GLU A 9 -6.29 -12.22 -9.97
CA GLU A 9 -6.21 -12.80 -8.63
C GLU A 9 -4.79 -12.77 -8.06
N ALA A 10 -3.78 -13.09 -8.88
CA ALA A 10 -2.38 -13.03 -8.45
C ALA A 10 -1.96 -11.60 -8.08
N ILE A 11 -2.40 -10.59 -8.84
CA ILE A 11 -2.16 -9.17 -8.54
C ILE A 11 -2.85 -8.74 -7.24
N ILE A 12 -4.11 -9.13 -7.03
CA ILE A 12 -4.86 -8.85 -5.79
C ILE A 12 -4.12 -9.42 -4.58
N ARG A 13 -3.70 -10.69 -4.64
CA ARG A 13 -2.93 -11.33 -3.56
C ARG A 13 -1.61 -10.61 -3.30
N LYS A 14 -0.91 -10.18 -4.35
CA LYS A 14 0.33 -9.42 -4.22
C LYS A 14 0.12 -8.08 -3.49
N ILE A 15 -0.93 -7.33 -3.83
CA ILE A 15 -1.26 -6.07 -3.15
C ILE A 15 -1.61 -6.33 -1.68
N ALA A 16 -2.45 -7.32 -1.38
CA ALA A 16 -2.82 -7.67 -0.01
C ALA A 16 -1.58 -8.02 0.85
N ASN A 17 -0.66 -8.83 0.31
CA ASN A 17 0.57 -9.19 0.99
C ASN A 17 1.48 -7.98 1.25
N ASN A 18 1.62 -7.09 0.27
CA ASN A 18 2.42 -5.88 0.42
C ASN A 18 1.83 -4.93 1.47
N LEU A 19 0.51 -4.77 1.50
CA LEU A 19 -0.16 -3.94 2.50
C LEU A 19 -0.01 -4.51 3.90
N HIS A 20 -0.07 -5.84 4.06
CA HIS A 20 0.17 -6.49 5.33
C HIS A 20 1.59 -6.21 5.85
N ARG A 21 2.61 -6.39 4.99
CA ARG A 21 4.00 -6.09 5.33
C ARG A 21 4.23 -4.62 5.68
N LEU A 22 3.59 -3.71 4.94
CA LEU A 22 3.64 -2.28 5.27
C LEU A 22 3.06 -2.02 6.67
N ASN A 23 1.93 -2.63 7.01
CA ASN A 23 1.33 -2.49 8.34
C ASN A 23 2.26 -3.03 9.44
N GLU A 24 2.94 -4.16 9.22
CA GLU A 24 3.96 -4.68 10.15
C GLU A 24 5.10 -3.68 10.34
N SER A 25 5.63 -3.10 9.26
CA SER A 25 6.68 -2.08 9.33
C SER A 25 6.23 -0.81 10.06
N VAL A 26 4.96 -0.40 9.90
CA VAL A 26 4.37 0.72 10.65
C VAL A 26 4.32 0.39 12.14
N ILE A 27 3.89 -0.82 12.51
CA ILE A 27 3.85 -1.27 13.90
C ILE A 27 5.26 -1.24 14.53
N GLU A 28 6.28 -1.73 13.81
CA GLU A 28 7.67 -1.70 14.27
C GLU A 28 8.18 -0.28 14.49
N ALA A 29 7.89 0.64 13.55
CA ALA A 29 8.25 2.05 13.67
C ALA A 29 7.59 2.68 14.91
N VAL A 30 6.30 2.44 15.11
CA VAL A 30 5.53 2.96 16.26
C VAL A 30 6.05 2.40 17.57
N ASN A 31 6.34 1.09 17.64
CA ASN A 31 6.96 0.46 18.81
C ASN A 31 8.34 1.05 19.14
N SER A 32 9.03 1.61 18.14
CA SER A 32 10.31 2.30 18.27
C SER A 32 10.16 3.79 18.57
N GLY A 33 8.94 4.27 18.85
CA GLY A 33 8.67 5.68 19.16
C GLY A 33 8.64 6.59 17.92
N ILE A 34 8.42 6.07 16.72
CA ILE A 34 8.30 6.86 15.48
C ILE A 34 6.83 6.90 15.05
N SER A 35 6.28 8.09 14.84
CA SER A 35 4.93 8.24 14.27
C SER A 35 4.98 8.17 12.74
N VAL A 36 4.07 7.40 12.15
CA VAL A 36 3.91 7.22 10.70
C VAL A 36 2.49 7.59 10.31
N GLU A 37 2.36 8.46 9.31
CA GLU A 37 1.09 8.80 8.66
C GLU A 37 1.19 8.47 7.18
N LEU A 38 0.19 7.80 6.60
CA LEU A 38 0.13 7.55 5.16
C LEU A 38 -0.78 8.59 4.52
N MET A 39 -0.20 9.47 3.70
CA MET A 39 -0.95 10.46 2.93
C MET A 39 -1.10 10.02 1.48
N ARG A 40 -2.27 10.24 0.88
CA ARG A 40 -2.42 10.10 -0.56
C ARG A 40 -1.75 11.28 -1.27
N ALA A 41 -0.74 11.00 -2.07
CA ALA A 41 -0.03 12.01 -2.86
C ALA A 41 -0.68 12.23 -4.23
N SER A 42 -1.15 11.16 -4.87
CA SER A 42 -1.78 11.22 -6.19
C SER A 42 -2.66 9.99 -6.42
N ARG A 43 -3.30 9.95 -7.59
CA ARG A 43 -4.02 8.79 -8.09
C ARG A 43 -3.44 8.43 -9.45
N TYR A 44 -3.02 7.18 -9.60
CA TYR A 44 -2.67 6.63 -10.89
C TYR A 44 -3.94 6.20 -11.62
N HIS A 45 -4.03 6.50 -12.90
CA HIS A 45 -5.09 6.07 -13.80
C HIS A 45 -4.44 5.33 -14.97
N ASN A 46 -4.99 4.18 -15.36
CA ASN A 46 -4.46 3.40 -16.49
C ASN A 46 -4.98 3.85 -17.87
N GLU A 47 -5.70 4.97 -17.93
CA GLU A 47 -6.37 5.50 -19.14
C GLU A 47 -7.52 4.63 -19.69
N GLU A 48 -7.76 3.44 -19.11
CA GLU A 48 -8.85 2.51 -19.48
C GLU A 48 -10.04 2.56 -18.50
N GLY A 49 -9.90 3.31 -17.39
CA GLY A 49 -10.97 3.56 -16.41
C GLY A 49 -10.64 3.08 -15.00
N ASP A 50 -9.59 2.27 -14.85
CA ASP A 50 -9.12 1.81 -13.55
C ASP A 50 -8.15 2.80 -12.91
N TRP A 51 -8.08 2.75 -11.58
CA TRP A 51 -7.27 3.68 -10.81
C TRP A 51 -6.78 3.09 -9.49
N GLY A 52 -5.73 3.70 -8.92
CA GLY A 52 -5.19 3.34 -7.62
C GLY A 52 -4.55 4.53 -6.92
N ASP A 53 -4.63 4.57 -5.59
CA ASP A 53 -4.05 5.65 -4.79
C ASP A 53 -2.56 5.43 -4.56
N MET A 54 -1.76 6.47 -4.82
CA MET A 54 -0.34 6.48 -4.53
C MET A 54 -0.13 7.13 -3.16
N LEU A 55 0.35 6.32 -2.21
CA LEU A 55 0.58 6.76 -0.83
C LEU A 55 2.04 7.17 -0.62
N VAL A 56 2.25 8.21 0.17
CA VAL A 56 3.56 8.62 0.69
C VAL A 56 3.50 8.61 2.22
N PRO A 57 4.51 8.07 2.91
CA PRO A 57 4.58 8.13 4.36
C PRO A 57 5.13 9.49 4.81
N ILE A 58 4.50 10.10 5.79
CA ILE A 58 5.04 11.20 6.58
C ILE A 58 5.53 10.62 7.90
N ILE A 59 6.81 10.81 8.20
CA ILE A 59 7.50 10.17 9.31
C ILE A 59 7.94 11.24 10.31
N HIS A 60 7.56 11.09 11.57
CA HIS A 60 7.95 11.96 12.66
C HIS A 60 8.63 11.17 13.77
N LYS A 61 9.77 11.64 14.27
CA LYS A 61 10.36 11.10 15.49
C LYS A 61 9.46 11.45 16.68
N GLY A 62 9.19 10.49 17.55
CA GLY A 62 8.56 10.75 18.85
C GLY A 62 9.41 11.70 19.69
N LYS A 63 8.75 12.35 20.66
CA LYS A 63 9.42 13.23 21.63
C LYS A 63 10.35 12.46 22.55
#